data_AF-A0A2E8EE35-F1
#
_entry.id   AF-A0A2E8EE35-F1
#
_cell.length_a   1.000
_cell.length_b   1.000
_cell.length_c   1.000
_cell.angle_alpha   90.00
_cell.angle_beta   90.00
_cell.angle_gamma   90.00
#
_symmetry.space_group_name_H-M   'P 1'
#
loop_
_entity.id
_entity.type
_entity.pdbx_description
1 polymer ?
#
loop_
_entity_poly.entity_id
_entity_poly.type
_entity_poly.pdbx_seq_one_letter_code
_entity_poly.pdbx_strand_id
1 'polypeptide(L)'
;MTQVKLTAPMAAVATPELVSRVEQALALFPELSDERVTVGVTASRGVDGLAYPSERLIRLNPYRRRMVTYFTIGHELTHLVQTPGLGLIPSGEVQCDIWTLARDPLFLDEKPCYLDIDCDGRSWRRHAGAVRKLCLNAIAVRERNRRYIVWLREQLAAYFNRPEPYQPGLFDDSRLTTAQQALE
;
A
#
# COMPACT_ATOMS: atom_id res chain seq x y z
N MET A 1 -15.19 -2.16 19.95
CA MET A 1 -14.27 -2.89 19.06
C MET A 1 -15.06 -3.29 17.82
N THR A 2 -14.59 -2.92 16.63
CA THR A 2 -15.16 -3.39 15.37
C THR A 2 -15.11 -4.91 15.32
N GLN A 3 -16.22 -5.58 14.99
CA GLN A 3 -16.27 -7.04 14.90
C GLN A 3 -16.21 -7.49 13.45
N VAL A 4 -15.27 -8.40 13.16
CA VAL A 4 -15.20 -9.12 11.89
C VAL A 4 -16.28 -10.20 11.86
N LYS A 5 -17.08 -10.23 10.79
CA LYS A 5 -18.01 -11.33 10.52
C LYS A 5 -17.54 -12.13 9.31
N LEU A 6 -17.06 -13.34 9.51
CA LEU A 6 -16.74 -14.23 8.40
C LEU A 6 -18.02 -14.81 7.79
N THR A 7 -18.11 -14.87 6.46
CA THR A 7 -19.14 -15.69 5.81
C THR A 7 -18.82 -17.17 6.02
N ALA A 8 -19.83 -18.05 5.90
CA ALA A 8 -19.60 -19.49 6.06
C ALA A 8 -18.49 -20.04 5.11
N PRO A 9 -18.43 -19.66 3.82
CA PRO A 9 -17.31 -20.02 2.96
C PRO A 9 -15.96 -19.51 3.45
N MET A 10 -15.88 -18.27 3.96
CA MET A 10 -14.63 -17.73 4.50
C MET A 10 -14.21 -18.46 5.77
N ALA A 11 -15.14 -18.74 6.69
CA ALA A 11 -14.86 -19.48 7.91
C ALA A 11 -14.32 -20.90 7.63
N ALA A 12 -14.73 -21.52 6.53
CA ALA A 12 -14.25 -22.85 6.14
C ALA A 12 -12.81 -22.87 5.60
N VAL A 13 -12.28 -21.72 5.14
CA VAL A 13 -10.97 -21.66 4.46
C VAL A 13 -9.98 -20.70 5.11
N ALA A 14 -10.45 -19.80 5.98
CA ALA A 14 -9.60 -18.85 6.66
C ALA A 14 -8.66 -19.57 7.62
N THR A 15 -7.37 -19.31 7.48
CA THR A 15 -6.37 -19.72 8.46
C THR A 15 -6.42 -18.76 9.66
N PRO A 16 -5.99 -19.17 10.87
CA PRO A 16 -5.86 -18.27 12.01
C PRO A 16 -5.02 -17.02 11.69
N GLU A 17 -3.97 -17.19 10.88
CA GLU A 17 -3.13 -16.09 10.42
C GLU A 17 -3.91 -15.09 9.54
N LEU A 18 -4.74 -15.56 8.60
CA LEU A 18 -5.57 -14.66 7.79
C LEU A 18 -6.56 -13.87 8.66
N VAL A 19 -7.22 -14.54 9.61
CA VAL A 19 -8.14 -13.89 10.56
C VAL A 19 -7.41 -12.81 11.35
N SER A 20 -6.24 -13.14 11.91
CA SER A 20 -5.39 -12.19 12.64
C SER A 20 -5.01 -10.97 11.81
N ARG A 21 -4.66 -11.15 10.53
CA ARG A 21 -4.36 -10.01 9.64
C ARG A 21 -5.55 -9.11 9.41
N VAL A 22 -6.72 -9.70 9.18
CA VAL A 22 -7.97 -8.97 8.97
C VAL A 22 -8.31 -8.14 10.21
N GLU A 23 -8.21 -8.73 11.40
CA GLU A 23 -8.47 -8.02 12.66
C GLU A 23 -7.48 -6.87 12.90
N GLN A 24 -6.18 -7.10 12.68
CA GLN A 24 -5.15 -6.07 12.80
C GLN A 24 -5.34 -4.94 11.79
N ALA A 25 -5.65 -5.28 10.53
CA ALA A 25 -5.94 -4.29 9.50
C ALA A 25 -7.18 -3.48 9.86
N LEU A 26 -8.28 -4.13 10.27
CA LEU A 26 -9.54 -3.47 10.62
C LEU A 26 -9.40 -2.54 11.82
N ALA A 27 -8.53 -2.85 12.78
CA ALA A 27 -8.24 -1.98 13.92
C ALA A 27 -7.67 -0.60 13.49
N LEU A 28 -7.10 -0.50 12.29
CA LEU A 28 -6.59 0.75 11.70
C LEU A 28 -7.68 1.58 10.98
N PHE A 29 -8.93 1.10 10.97
CA PHE A 29 -10.10 1.79 10.41
C PHE A 29 -11.14 2.07 11.51
N PRO A 30 -10.85 3.00 12.44
CA PRO A 30 -11.79 3.35 13.51
C PRO A 30 -13.13 3.86 12.96
N GLU A 31 -13.15 4.44 11.75
CA GLU A 31 -14.35 4.88 11.05
C GLU A 31 -15.33 3.74 10.70
N LEU A 32 -14.87 2.49 10.66
CA LEU A 32 -15.71 1.32 10.39
C LEU A 32 -16.21 0.64 11.69
N SER A 33 -16.00 1.25 12.86
CA SER A 33 -16.25 0.61 14.17
C SER A 33 -17.70 0.60 14.64
N ASP A 34 -18.56 1.34 13.97
CA ASP A 34 -19.99 1.43 14.22
C ASP A 34 -20.74 0.16 13.82
N GLU A 35 -20.27 -0.54 12.80
CA GLU A 35 -20.91 -1.74 12.25
C GLU A 35 -19.94 -2.91 12.07
N ARG A 36 -20.50 -4.10 11.82
CA ARG A 36 -19.69 -5.28 11.50
C ARG A 36 -19.25 -5.24 10.04
N VAL A 37 -17.94 -5.40 9.81
CA VAL A 37 -17.41 -5.67 8.47
C VAL A 37 -17.52 -7.16 8.19
N THR A 38 -18.21 -7.50 7.10
CA THR A 38 -18.32 -8.88 6.62
C THR A 38 -17.12 -9.21 5.73
N VAL A 39 -16.52 -10.38 5.93
CA VAL A 39 -15.39 -10.86 5.14
C VAL A 39 -15.77 -12.18 4.48
N GLY A 40 -15.82 -12.15 3.15
CA GLY A 40 -16.19 -13.27 2.30
C GLY A 40 -15.03 -13.75 1.42
N VAL A 41 -15.30 -14.79 0.64
CA VAL A 41 -14.35 -15.38 -0.31
C VAL A 41 -14.68 -14.92 -1.72
N THR A 42 -13.64 -14.69 -2.53
CA THR A 42 -13.73 -14.69 -3.98
C THR A 42 -12.80 -15.74 -4.58
N ALA A 43 -13.25 -16.39 -5.65
CA ALA A 43 -12.46 -17.36 -6.42
C ALA A 43 -12.14 -16.84 -7.83
N SER A 44 -12.42 -15.56 -8.11
CA SER A 44 -12.19 -14.95 -9.41
C SER A 44 -10.71 -15.00 -9.79
N ARG A 45 -10.43 -15.53 -10.97
CA ARG A 45 -9.06 -15.54 -11.52
C ARG A 45 -8.67 -14.10 -11.86
N GLY A 46 -7.51 -13.68 -11.36
CA GLY A 46 -6.95 -12.34 -11.64
C GLY A 46 -7.33 -11.24 -10.65
N VAL A 47 -8.06 -11.58 -9.58
CA VAL A 47 -8.46 -10.62 -8.54
C VAL A 47 -8.04 -11.16 -7.17
N ASP A 48 -7.35 -10.32 -6.39
CA ASP A 48 -6.88 -10.67 -5.04
C ASP A 48 -7.89 -10.24 -3.95
N GLY A 49 -8.73 -9.24 -4.23
CA GLY A 49 -9.82 -8.80 -3.37
C GLY A 49 -10.94 -8.07 -4.13
N LEU A 50 -12.13 -7.96 -3.51
CA LEU A 50 -13.26 -7.16 -4.00
C LEU A 50 -13.97 -6.51 -2.82
N ALA A 51 -14.44 -5.28 -3.00
CA ALA A 51 -15.27 -4.60 -2.02
C ALA A 51 -16.69 -4.36 -2.52
N TYR A 52 -17.64 -4.46 -1.60
CA TYR A 52 -19.04 -4.10 -1.76
C TYR A 52 -19.38 -3.03 -0.70
N PRO A 53 -19.04 -1.75 -0.95
CA PRO A 53 -19.05 -0.71 0.08
C PRO A 53 -20.41 -0.51 0.76
N SER A 54 -21.50 -0.58 -0.02
CA SER A 54 -22.87 -0.44 0.49
C SER A 54 -23.30 -1.58 1.42
N GLU A 55 -22.59 -2.71 1.41
CA GLU A 55 -22.90 -3.91 2.20
C GLU A 55 -21.93 -4.12 3.37
N ARG A 56 -20.96 -3.21 3.59
CA ARG A 56 -19.86 -3.41 4.55
C ARG A 56 -19.14 -4.75 4.35
N LEU A 57 -18.98 -5.15 3.09
CA LEU A 57 -18.45 -6.47 2.72
C LEU A 57 -17.17 -6.31 1.90
N ILE A 58 -16.14 -7.04 2.32
CA ILE A 58 -14.97 -7.31 1.48
C ILE A 58 -14.90 -8.81 1.18
N ARG A 59 -14.40 -9.17 0.01
CA ARG A 59 -14.10 -10.55 -0.38
C ARG A 59 -12.62 -10.67 -0.67
N LEU A 60 -11.97 -11.66 -0.07
CA LEU A 60 -10.55 -11.93 -0.26
C LEU A 60 -10.38 -13.24 -1.03
N ASN A 61 -9.27 -13.38 -1.75
CA ASN A 61 -8.94 -14.62 -2.47
C ASN A 61 -7.90 -15.46 -1.70
N PRO A 62 -8.32 -16.35 -0.78
CA PRO A 62 -7.40 -17.17 0.01
C PRO A 62 -6.78 -18.33 -0.79
N TYR A 63 -7.25 -18.60 -2.02
CA TYR A 63 -6.80 -19.73 -2.83
C TYR A 63 -5.57 -19.43 -3.69
N ARG A 64 -5.04 -18.22 -3.61
CA ARG A 64 -3.82 -17.84 -4.32
C ARG A 64 -2.64 -18.60 -3.71
N ARG A 65 -1.62 -18.88 -4.53
CA ARG A 65 -0.36 -19.50 -4.07
C ARG A 65 0.39 -18.62 -3.06
N ARG A 66 0.05 -17.33 -3.03
CA ARG A 66 0.55 -16.35 -2.08
C ARG A 66 -0.52 -16.08 -1.04
N MET A 67 -0.05 -15.83 0.17
CA MET A 67 -0.86 -15.37 1.28
C MET A 67 -1.51 -14.02 0.96
N VAL A 68 -2.72 -13.77 1.47
CA VAL A 68 -3.35 -12.45 1.39
C VAL A 68 -2.54 -11.46 2.22
N THR A 69 -2.13 -10.36 1.59
CA THR A 69 -1.27 -9.32 2.17
C THR A 69 -2.08 -8.32 2.98
N TYR A 70 -1.44 -7.63 3.91
CA TYR A 70 -2.04 -6.51 4.62
C TYR A 70 -2.46 -5.41 3.64
N PHE A 71 -1.63 -5.11 2.65
CA PHE A 71 -1.99 -4.16 1.60
C PHE A 71 -3.30 -4.54 0.90
N THR A 72 -3.48 -5.79 0.49
CA THR A 72 -4.74 -6.26 -0.14
C THR A 72 -5.93 -6.03 0.80
N ILE A 73 -5.81 -6.42 2.07
CA ILE A 73 -6.89 -6.23 3.05
C ILE A 73 -7.19 -4.74 3.25
N GLY A 74 -6.15 -3.92 3.43
CA GLY A 74 -6.26 -2.47 3.61
C GLY A 74 -6.86 -1.76 2.40
N HIS A 75 -6.55 -2.21 1.19
CA HIS A 75 -7.12 -1.72 -0.06
C HIS A 75 -8.63 -1.99 -0.09
N GLU A 76 -9.06 -3.23 0.13
CA GLU A 76 -10.50 -3.53 0.15
C GLU A 76 -11.26 -2.81 1.26
N LEU A 77 -10.67 -2.70 2.46
CA LEU A 77 -11.27 -1.92 3.56
C LEU A 77 -11.36 -0.42 3.21
N THR A 78 -10.39 0.10 2.46
CA THR A 78 -10.38 1.50 2.02
C THR A 78 -11.54 1.80 1.06
N HIS A 79 -11.97 0.84 0.24
CA HIS A 79 -13.20 1.00 -0.55
C HIS A 79 -14.45 1.17 0.32
N LEU A 80 -14.53 0.56 1.51
CA LEU A 80 -15.69 0.73 2.40
C LEU A 80 -15.83 2.17 2.92
N VAL A 81 -14.73 2.93 2.94
CA VAL A 81 -14.72 4.33 3.36
C VAL A 81 -14.86 5.32 2.20
N GLN A 82 -14.78 4.84 0.95
CA GLN A 82 -15.14 5.58 -0.27
C GLN A 82 -16.65 5.57 -0.50
N THR A 83 -17.17 6.41 -1.40
CA THR A 83 -18.54 6.30 -1.92
C THR A 83 -18.64 5.05 -2.82
N PRO A 84 -19.68 4.20 -2.71
CA PRO A 84 -20.95 4.39 -1.98
C PRO A 84 -21.00 3.91 -0.51
N GLY A 85 -19.85 3.59 0.10
CA GLY A 85 -19.75 3.30 1.54
C GLY A 85 -19.87 4.56 2.40
N LEU A 86 -18.88 4.85 3.27
CA LEU A 86 -18.96 6.03 4.16
C LEU A 86 -18.78 7.38 3.43
N GLY A 87 -18.17 7.40 2.25
CA GLY A 87 -17.93 8.64 1.50
C GLY A 87 -16.98 9.62 2.19
N LEU A 88 -16.11 9.15 3.09
CA LEU A 88 -15.15 9.99 3.83
C LEU A 88 -13.92 10.36 3.00
N ILE A 89 -13.57 9.53 2.02
CA ILE A 89 -12.43 9.74 1.13
C ILE A 89 -12.89 9.67 -0.34
N PRO A 90 -12.12 10.24 -1.29
CA PRO A 90 -12.49 10.20 -2.70
C PRO A 90 -12.51 8.77 -3.25
N SER A 91 -13.50 8.47 -4.10
CA SER A 91 -13.61 7.20 -4.82
C SER A 91 -12.54 7.05 -5.91
N GLY A 92 -12.20 5.80 -6.19
CA GLY A 92 -11.29 5.39 -7.26
C GLY A 92 -10.10 4.57 -6.76
N GLU A 93 -9.57 3.73 -7.64
CA GLU A 93 -8.50 2.77 -7.34
C GLU A 93 -7.17 3.45 -6.96
N VAL A 94 -6.79 4.49 -7.68
CA VAL A 94 -5.58 5.28 -7.37
C VAL A 94 -5.70 5.90 -5.99
N GLN A 95 -6.86 6.42 -5.65
CA GLN A 95 -7.14 6.98 -4.32
C GLN A 95 -7.13 5.89 -3.26
N CYS A 96 -7.66 4.70 -3.58
CA CYS A 96 -7.63 3.54 -2.71
C CYS A 96 -6.19 3.17 -2.30
N ASP A 97 -5.28 3.08 -3.28
CA ASP A 97 -3.85 2.83 -3.02
C ASP A 97 -3.21 3.93 -2.17
N ILE A 98 -3.43 5.20 -2.52
CA ILE A 98 -2.86 6.34 -1.78
C ILE A 98 -3.27 6.31 -0.31
N TRP A 99 -4.56 6.14 -0.05
CA TRP A 99 -5.12 6.17 1.30
C TRP A 99 -4.76 4.91 2.09
N THR A 100 -4.66 3.75 1.44
CA THR A 100 -4.19 2.51 2.06
C THR A 100 -2.73 2.65 2.53
N LEU A 101 -1.82 3.06 1.63
CA LEU A 101 -0.40 3.20 1.96
C LEU A 101 -0.16 4.28 3.02
N ALA A 102 -0.90 5.40 2.94
CA ALA A 102 -0.77 6.49 3.90
C ALA A 102 -1.20 6.07 5.31
N ARG A 103 -2.18 5.18 5.44
CA ARG A 103 -2.81 4.83 6.72
C ARG A 103 -1.80 4.29 7.73
N ASP A 104 -1.06 3.25 7.40
CA ASP A 104 -0.14 2.61 8.36
C ASP A 104 1.03 1.88 7.67
N PRO A 105 2.24 1.82 8.28
CA PRO A 105 3.34 1.00 7.78
C PRO A 105 3.02 -0.50 7.61
N LEU A 106 2.00 -1.03 8.28
CA LEU A 106 1.52 -2.41 8.13
C LEU A 106 1.12 -2.73 6.68
N PHE A 107 0.61 -1.75 5.94
CA PHE A 107 0.16 -1.91 4.55
C PHE A 107 1.27 -1.81 3.50
N LEU A 108 2.53 -1.85 3.90
CA LEU A 108 3.69 -1.73 3.01
C LEU A 108 4.26 -3.08 2.57
N ASP A 109 3.58 -4.18 2.89
CA ASP A 109 4.03 -5.56 2.61
C ASP A 109 3.88 -5.98 1.14
N GLU A 110 3.21 -5.17 0.31
CA GLU A 110 3.08 -5.38 -1.13
C GLU A 110 3.17 -4.05 -1.91
N LYS A 111 3.69 -4.12 -3.15
CA LYS A 111 3.72 -2.98 -4.07
C LYS A 111 2.30 -2.65 -4.54
N PRO A 112 1.87 -1.37 -4.53
CA PRO A 112 0.57 -0.96 -5.06
C PRO A 112 0.41 -1.27 -6.56
N CYS A 113 -0.83 -1.46 -6.99
CA CYS A 113 -1.17 -1.83 -8.36
C CYS A 113 -1.52 -0.63 -9.25
N TYR A 114 -2.11 0.41 -8.67
CA TYR A 114 -2.66 1.56 -9.41
C TYR A 114 -1.78 2.80 -9.33
N LEU A 115 -0.79 2.80 -8.44
CA LEU A 115 0.30 3.77 -8.47
C LEU A 115 1.40 3.30 -9.43
N ASP A 116 1.80 4.21 -10.31
CA ASP A 116 2.96 4.02 -11.16
C ASP A 116 4.23 4.18 -10.30
N ILE A 117 4.76 3.03 -9.89
CA ILE A 117 5.94 2.90 -9.04
C ILE A 117 7.01 2.21 -9.87
N ASP A 118 8.06 2.95 -10.19
CA ASP A 118 9.21 2.51 -10.99
C ASP A 118 10.19 1.65 -10.17
N CYS A 119 9.66 0.56 -9.63
CA CYS A 119 10.44 -0.49 -8.99
C CYS A 119 9.73 -1.84 -9.14
N ASP A 120 10.51 -2.92 -9.03
CA ASP A 120 9.95 -4.26 -8.99
C ASP A 120 9.46 -4.63 -7.57
N GLY A 121 8.77 -5.77 -7.45
CA GLY A 121 8.30 -6.26 -6.15
C GLY A 121 9.44 -6.63 -5.19
N ARG A 122 10.67 -6.88 -5.67
CA ARG A 122 11.82 -7.27 -4.84
C ARG A 122 12.46 -6.07 -4.16
N SER A 123 12.57 -4.96 -4.89
CA SER A 123 13.11 -3.69 -4.43
C SER A 123 12.08 -2.85 -3.67
N TRP A 124 10.79 -3.12 -3.83
CA TRP A 124 9.69 -2.40 -3.17
C TRP A 124 9.95 -2.08 -1.71
N ARG A 125 10.42 -3.04 -0.91
CA ARG A 125 10.67 -2.87 0.53
C ARG A 125 11.62 -1.70 0.84
N ARG A 126 12.58 -1.40 -0.04
CA ARG A 126 13.52 -0.28 0.11
C ARG A 126 12.83 1.08 -0.10
N HIS A 127 11.79 1.12 -0.92
CA HIS A 127 11.10 2.34 -1.35
C HIS A 127 9.79 2.59 -0.60
N ALA A 128 9.17 1.55 -0.03
CA ALA A 128 7.82 1.59 0.52
C ALA A 128 7.61 2.71 1.55
N GLY A 129 8.59 2.91 2.45
CA GLY A 129 8.54 3.98 3.45
C GLY A 129 8.59 5.38 2.83
N ALA A 130 9.35 5.59 1.75
CA ALA A 130 9.40 6.86 1.03
C ALA A 130 8.10 7.12 0.27
N VAL A 131 7.57 6.09 -0.42
CA VAL A 131 6.30 6.16 -1.13
C VAL A 131 5.14 6.45 -0.18
N ARG A 132 5.11 5.83 1.01
CA ARG A 132 4.14 6.16 2.07
C ARG A 132 4.18 7.63 2.47
N LYS A 133 5.37 8.19 2.69
CA LYS A 133 5.54 9.62 3.03
C LYS A 133 4.98 10.52 1.91
N LEU A 134 5.22 10.15 0.65
CA LEU A 134 4.66 10.88 -0.49
C LEU A 134 3.13 10.78 -0.53
N CYS A 135 2.54 9.62 -0.21
CA CYS A 135 1.08 9.46 -0.11
C CYS A 135 0.48 10.34 0.99
N LEU A 136 1.10 10.39 2.18
CA LEU A 136 0.69 11.28 3.27
C LEU A 136 0.73 12.76 2.84
N ASN A 137 1.82 13.18 2.20
CA ASN A 137 1.97 14.54 1.70
C ASN A 137 0.92 14.84 0.62
N ALA A 138 0.58 13.88 -0.25
CA ALA A 138 -0.43 14.06 -1.27
C ALA A 138 -1.82 14.28 -0.65
N ILE A 139 -2.15 13.55 0.43
CA ILE A 139 -3.39 13.77 1.19
C ILE A 139 -3.41 15.19 1.79
N ALA A 140 -2.30 15.67 2.35
CA ALA A 140 -2.21 17.05 2.85
C ALA A 140 -2.38 18.10 1.72
N VAL A 141 -1.77 17.87 0.55
CA VAL A 141 -1.94 18.73 -0.63
C VAL A 141 -3.40 18.80 -1.06
N ARG A 142 -4.15 17.70 -0.94
CA ARG A 142 -5.58 17.63 -1.33
C ARG A 142 -6.44 18.66 -0.62
N GLU A 143 -6.12 19.04 0.63
CA GLU A 143 -6.87 20.04 1.39
C GLU A 143 -6.98 21.38 0.66
N ARG A 144 -6.00 21.69 -0.19
CA ARG A 144 -5.91 22.97 -0.93
C ARG A 144 -5.96 22.79 -2.44
N ASN A 145 -5.60 21.61 -2.96
CA ASN A 145 -5.52 21.33 -4.39
C ASN A 145 -6.05 19.94 -4.74
N ARG A 146 -7.19 19.90 -5.45
CA ARG A 146 -7.80 18.65 -5.92
C ARG A 146 -6.95 17.87 -6.93
N ARG A 147 -5.90 18.45 -7.50
CA ARG A 147 -4.94 17.80 -8.40
C ARG A 147 -3.78 17.10 -7.66
N TYR A 148 -3.95 16.76 -6.38
CA TYR A 148 -2.93 16.09 -5.57
C TYR A 148 -2.37 14.78 -6.16
N ILE A 149 -3.14 14.06 -6.98
CA ILE A 149 -2.65 12.86 -7.69
C ILE A 149 -1.60 13.22 -8.76
N VAL A 150 -1.79 14.35 -9.46
CA VAL A 150 -0.81 14.84 -10.44
C VAL A 150 0.48 15.20 -9.70
N TRP A 151 0.36 15.95 -8.60
CA TRP A 151 1.49 16.27 -7.73
C TRP A 151 2.20 15.01 -7.24
N LEU A 152 1.46 14.00 -6.77
CA LEU A 152 2.04 12.74 -6.30
C LEU A 152 2.84 12.03 -7.39
N ARG A 153 2.32 11.96 -8.62
CA ARG A 153 3.01 11.35 -9.76
C ARG A 153 4.33 12.06 -10.07
N GLU A 154 4.33 13.39 -10.04
CA GLU A 154 5.57 14.18 -10.20
C GLU A 154 6.59 13.88 -9.10
N GLN A 155 6.14 13.77 -7.84
CA GLN A 155 7.04 13.45 -6.73
C GLN A 155 7.59 12.02 -6.79
N LEU A 156 6.76 11.05 -7.21
CA LEU A 156 7.19 9.67 -7.42
C LEU A 156 8.23 9.58 -8.53
N ALA A 157 7.96 10.19 -9.69
CA ALA A 157 8.93 10.26 -10.77
C ALA A 157 10.25 10.93 -10.33
N ALA A 158 10.17 12.05 -9.60
CA ALA A 158 11.35 12.73 -9.07
C ALA A 158 12.10 11.91 -8.01
N TYR A 159 11.42 11.01 -7.29
CA TYR A 159 12.06 10.12 -6.31
C TYR A 159 12.82 8.99 -7.01
N PHE A 160 12.21 8.33 -7.99
CA PHE A 160 12.81 7.20 -8.70
C PHE A 160 13.88 7.62 -9.72
N ASN A 161 13.80 8.85 -10.26
CA ASN A 161 14.83 9.39 -11.15
C ASN A 161 16.05 9.99 -10.44
N ARG A 162 16.11 9.95 -9.10
CA ARG A 162 17.31 10.42 -8.38
C ARG A 162 18.46 9.46 -8.69
N PRO A 163 19.62 9.96 -9.15
CA PRO A 163 20.81 9.13 -9.20
C PRO A 163 21.07 8.62 -7.78
N GLU A 164 21.31 7.31 -7.62
CA GLU A 164 21.75 6.81 -6.33
C GLU A 164 22.95 7.64 -5.88
N PRO A 165 22.99 8.09 -4.61
CA PRO A 165 24.17 8.79 -4.12
C PRO A 165 25.37 7.87 -4.38
N TYR A 166 26.35 8.38 -5.13
CA TYR A 166 27.59 7.68 -5.41
C TYR A 166 28.14 7.13 -4.10
N GLN A 167 28.11 5.81 -3.98
CA GLN A 167 28.83 5.10 -2.93
C GLN A 167 30.22 4.85 -3.52
N PRO A 168 31.28 5.49 -3.00
CA PRO A 168 32.63 5.14 -3.41
C PRO A 168 32.79 3.64 -3.22
N GLY A 169 33.21 2.94 -4.26
CA GLY A 169 33.55 1.54 -4.13
C GLY A 169 34.69 1.40 -3.12
N LEU A 170 34.78 0.25 -2.44
CA LEU A 170 35.88 -0.06 -1.51
C LEU A 170 37.29 0.08 -2.14
N PHE A 171 37.36 0.22 -3.47
CA PHE A 171 38.57 0.37 -4.27
C PHE A 171 38.75 1.76 -4.91
N ASP A 172 37.83 2.70 -4.72
CA ASP A 172 37.92 4.05 -5.32
C ASP A 172 39.03 4.92 -4.71
N ASP A 173 39.59 4.54 -3.54
CA ASP A 173 40.70 5.24 -2.89
C ASP A 173 42.08 4.95 -3.52
N SER A 174 42.17 4.02 -4.48
CA SER A 174 43.47 3.53 -4.98
C SER A 174 44.07 4.33 -6.15
N ARG A 175 43.46 5.45 -6.58
CA ARG A 175 43.95 6.24 -7.73
C ARG A 175 44.38 7.68 -7.44
N LEU A 176 44.53 8.07 -6.18
CA LEU A 176 45.03 9.42 -5.83
C LEU A 176 46.52 9.48 -5.46
N THR A 177 47.29 8.39 -5.59
CA THR A 177 48.72 8.36 -5.21
C THR A 177 49.71 8.24 -6.38
N THR A 178 49.44 8.86 -7.54
CA THR A 178 50.44 8.87 -8.64
C THR A 178 50.59 10.22 -9.36
N ALA A 179 50.35 11.35 -8.69
CA ALA A 179 50.51 12.68 -9.29
C ALA A 179 51.38 13.66 -8.47
N GLN A 180 52.19 13.20 -7.52
CA GLN A 180 53.02 14.08 -6.67
C GLN A 180 54.51 13.69 -6.54
N GLN A 181 55.10 12.98 -7.51
CA GLN A 181 56.55 12.72 -7.54
C GLN A 181 57.19 12.94 -8.92
N ALA A 182 56.92 14.08 -9.57
CA ALA A 182 57.65 14.48 -10.78
C ALA A 182 58.01 15.97 -10.78
N LEU A 183 58.44 16.48 -9.63
CA LEU A 183 59.06 17.79 -9.47
C LEU A 183 60.07 17.69 -8.32
N GLU A 184 61.20 17.04 -8.61
CA GLU A 184 62.52 17.26 -8.01
C GLU A 184 63.59 16.80 -9.01
#